data_AF-A0A2N0NRE4-F1
#
_entry.id   AF-A0A2N0NRE4-F1
#
_cell.length_a   1.000
_cell.length_b   1.000
_cell.length_c   1.000
_cell.angle_alpha   90.00
_cell.angle_beta   90.00
_cell.angle_gamma   90.00
#
_symmetry.space_group_name_H-M   'P 1'
#
loop_
_entity.id
_entity.type
_entity.pdbx_description
1 polymer ?
#
loop_
_entity_poly.entity_id
_entity_poly.type
_entity_poly.pdbx_seq_one_letter_code
_entity_poly.pdbx_strand_id
1 'polypeptide(L)'
;MCKGFKFDNKFTEVRNGEIVEVKWSKGESKMDRIANCEMFGEGNKKFWKQLWTGNLKFDNSKVLTSKIKFEVPKGTKLPTFILLRTWGVSDKGPQCTIVTKKFRIVP
;
A
#
# COMPACT_ATOMS: atom_id res chain seq x y z
N MET A 1 1.28 1.30 19.70
CA MET A 1 1.87 0.18 18.94
C MET A 1 0.78 -0.32 18.00
N CYS A 2 0.94 -0.20 16.67
CA CYS A 2 0.09 -0.59 15.51
C CYS A 2 -1.43 -0.86 15.60
N LYS A 3 -1.95 -1.33 16.72
CA LYS A 3 -3.33 -1.74 16.96
C LYS A 3 -4.33 -0.74 16.39
N GLY A 4 -5.13 -1.20 15.44
CA GLY A 4 -6.13 -0.40 14.74
C GLY A 4 -5.67 0.12 13.36
N PHE A 5 -4.37 0.18 13.09
CA PHE A 5 -3.84 0.58 11.78
C PHE A 5 -4.02 -0.55 10.76
N LYS A 6 -4.68 -0.24 9.64
CA LYS A 6 -5.06 -1.20 8.61
C LYS A 6 -4.93 -0.60 7.22
N PHE A 7 -4.58 -1.47 6.28
CA PHE A 7 -4.83 -1.27 4.86
C PHE A 7 -6.12 -2.02 4.52
N ASP A 8 -7.16 -1.30 4.13
CA ASP A 8 -8.52 -1.85 4.10
C ASP A 8 -8.83 -2.58 2.78
N ASN A 9 -8.12 -2.27 1.70
CA ASN A 9 -8.36 -2.89 0.41
C ASN A 9 -7.97 -4.37 0.43
N LYS A 10 -8.88 -5.20 -0.11
CA LYS A 10 -8.66 -6.62 -0.35
C LYS A 10 -8.58 -6.86 -1.86
N PHE A 11 -7.37 -6.92 -2.38
CA PHE A 11 -7.13 -7.24 -3.78
C PHE A 11 -6.95 -8.74 -3.97
N THR A 12 -7.57 -9.27 -5.02
CA THR A 12 -7.28 -10.60 -5.58
C THR A 12 -6.67 -10.47 -6.96
N GLU A 13 -7.08 -9.45 -7.71
CA GLU A 13 -6.65 -9.15 -9.07
C GLU A 13 -6.80 -7.65 -9.39
N VAL A 14 -5.88 -7.09 -10.18
CA VAL A 14 -5.96 -5.73 -10.76
C VAL A 14 -5.33 -5.72 -12.16
N ARG A 15 -5.72 -4.79 -13.04
CA ARG A 15 -5.14 -4.67 -14.39
C ARG A 15 -3.88 -3.82 -14.40
N ASN A 16 -2.96 -4.12 -15.32
CA ASN A 16 -1.78 -3.30 -15.52
C ASN A 16 -2.16 -1.94 -16.12
N GLY A 17 -1.72 -0.86 -15.49
CA GLY A 17 -2.06 0.52 -15.82
C GLY A 17 -3.29 1.05 -15.08
N GLU A 18 -4.02 0.22 -14.33
CA GLU A 18 -5.23 0.60 -13.62
C GLU A 18 -4.95 1.58 -12.48
N ILE A 19 -5.83 2.58 -12.32
CA ILE A 19 -5.83 3.49 -11.18
C ILE A 19 -6.90 3.05 -10.21
N VAL A 20 -6.50 2.74 -8.98
CA VAL A 20 -7.37 2.24 -7.93
C VAL A 20 -7.32 3.16 -6.72
N GLU A 21 -8.48 3.41 -6.12
CA GLU A 21 -8.55 4.08 -4.82
C GLU A 21 -8.23 3.10 -3.70
N VAL A 22 -7.19 3.41 -2.93
CA VAL A 22 -6.79 2.69 -1.72
C VAL A 22 -7.18 3.45 -0.47
N LYS A 23 -7.42 2.71 0.61
CA LYS A 23 -7.91 3.17 1.88
C LYS A 23 -7.10 2.59 3.02
N TRP A 24 -6.77 3.45 3.97
CA TRP A 24 -6.22 3.10 5.26
C TRP A 24 -7.16 3.56 6.36
N SER A 25 -7.19 2.81 7.46
CA SER A 25 -7.87 3.19 8.69
C SER A 25 -6.89 3.10 9.84
N LYS A 26 -6.91 4.07 10.77
CA LYS A 26 -6.03 4.03 11.96
C LYS A 26 -6.69 3.49 13.22
N GLY A 27 -8.03 3.50 13.32
CA GLY A 27 -8.73 3.12 14.55
C GLY A 27 -8.20 3.89 15.76
N GLU A 28 -7.83 3.17 16.83
CA GLU A 28 -7.20 3.74 18.04
C GLU A 28 -5.66 3.81 17.96
N SER A 29 -5.09 3.59 16.77
CA SER A 29 -3.64 3.66 16.56
C SER A 29 -3.13 5.09 16.72
N LYS A 30 -1.91 5.21 17.26
CA LYS A 30 -1.15 6.46 17.34
C LYS A 30 -0.52 6.87 16.00
N MET A 31 -0.75 6.12 14.92
CA MET A 31 -0.28 6.50 13.59
C MET A 31 -1.03 7.74 13.16
N ASP A 32 -0.30 8.80 12.78
CA ASP A 32 -0.89 10.07 12.35
C ASP A 32 -0.82 10.22 10.83
N ARG A 33 0.06 9.48 10.16
CA ARG A 33 0.25 9.53 8.71
C ARG A 33 0.61 8.18 8.10
N ILE A 34 0.37 8.05 6.81
CA ILE A 34 1.04 7.06 5.95
C ILE A 34 2.32 7.72 5.45
N ALA A 35 3.43 7.00 5.35
CA ALA A 35 4.69 7.54 4.78
C ALA A 35 4.91 7.10 3.34
N ASN A 36 4.65 5.82 3.05
CA ASN A 36 4.70 5.27 1.71
C ASN A 36 3.75 4.06 1.50
N CYS A 37 3.59 3.74 0.22
CA CYS A 37 3.05 2.46 -0.26
C CYS A 37 3.97 1.96 -1.37
N GLU A 38 4.51 0.76 -1.19
CA GLU A 38 5.54 0.16 -2.02
C GLU A 38 4.99 -1.12 -2.66
N MET A 39 5.33 -1.34 -3.92
CA MET A 39 4.98 -2.55 -4.66
C MET A 39 6.20 -3.45 -4.81
N PHE A 40 6.01 -4.71 -4.44
CA PHE A 40 7.02 -5.76 -4.58
C PHE A 40 6.53 -6.80 -5.57
N GLY A 41 7.42 -7.19 -6.48
CA GLY A 41 7.20 -8.29 -7.40
C GLY A 41 7.35 -9.67 -6.77
N GLU A 42 7.22 -10.67 -7.63
CA GLU A 42 7.28 -12.08 -7.27
C GLU A 42 8.46 -12.43 -6.34
N GLY A 43 8.16 -13.23 -5.32
CA GLY A 43 9.12 -13.69 -4.32
C GLY A 43 9.38 -12.75 -3.14
N ASN A 44 8.68 -11.61 -2.99
CA ASN A 44 8.92 -10.59 -1.95
C ASN A 44 10.35 -9.99 -1.98
N LYS A 45 11.14 -10.31 -3.01
CA LYS A 45 12.58 -10.02 -3.06
C LYS A 45 12.92 -8.81 -3.92
N LYS A 46 12.02 -8.41 -4.83
CA LYS A 46 12.28 -7.30 -5.75
C LYS A 46 11.30 -6.16 -5.50
N PHE A 47 11.78 -5.13 -4.82
CA PHE A 47 11.13 -3.83 -4.85
C PHE A 47 11.00 -3.38 -6.31
N TRP A 48 9.79 -3.05 -6.74
CA TRP A 48 9.55 -2.56 -8.10
C TRP A 48 9.45 -1.04 -8.13
N LYS A 49 8.60 -0.50 -7.25
CA LYS A 49 8.21 0.90 -7.32
C LYS A 49 7.56 1.32 -6.00
N GLN A 50 7.79 2.56 -5.61
CA GLN A 50 6.94 3.22 -4.65
C GLN A 50 5.69 3.74 -5.37
N LEU A 51 4.52 3.18 -5.06
CA LEU A 51 3.24 3.57 -5.68
C LEU A 51 2.75 4.92 -5.19
N TRP A 52 3.18 5.31 -3.99
CA TRP A 52 2.81 6.56 -3.38
C TRP A 52 3.89 7.06 -2.40
N THR A 53 4.18 8.36 -2.47
CA THR A 53 5.13 9.08 -1.61
C THR A 53 4.41 10.28 -0.99
N GLY A 54 4.46 10.42 0.34
CA GLY A 54 4.36 11.74 0.95
C GLY A 54 3.38 11.91 2.09
N ASN A 55 3.73 11.50 3.31
CA ASN A 55 3.16 11.99 4.57
C ASN A 55 1.65 12.34 4.57
N LEU A 56 0.81 11.49 3.97
CA LEU A 56 -0.63 11.71 3.95
C LEU A 56 -1.11 11.55 5.40
N LYS A 57 -1.59 12.64 5.98
CA LYS A 57 -2.02 12.70 7.37
C LYS A 57 -3.49 12.27 7.47
N PHE A 58 -3.80 11.44 8.46
CA PHE A 58 -5.19 11.15 8.79
C PHE A 58 -5.88 12.43 9.25
N ASP A 59 -7.07 12.67 8.71
CA ASP A 59 -7.96 13.70 9.21
C ASP A 59 -8.78 13.17 10.41
N ASN A 60 -9.76 13.97 10.85
CA ASN A 60 -10.63 13.61 11.97
C ASN A 60 -11.48 12.36 11.72
N SER A 61 -11.63 11.91 10.46
CA SER A 61 -12.37 10.68 10.13
C SER A 61 -11.63 9.40 10.51
N LYS A 62 -10.33 9.49 10.86
CA LYS A 62 -9.44 8.33 11.10
C LYS A 62 -9.31 7.40 9.87
N VAL A 63 -9.78 7.84 8.72
CA VAL A 63 -9.70 7.17 7.42
C VAL A 63 -8.88 8.04 6.48
N LEU A 64 -8.16 7.40 5.56
CA LEU A 64 -7.38 8.08 4.55
C LEU A 64 -7.51 7.34 3.24
N THR A 65 -7.74 8.05 2.14
CA THR A 65 -7.77 7.46 0.80
C THR A 65 -6.73 8.10 -0.11
N SER A 66 -6.27 7.35 -1.10
CA SER A 66 -5.39 7.84 -2.17
C SER A 66 -5.62 7.04 -3.44
N LYS A 67 -5.43 7.64 -4.61
CA LYS A 67 -5.39 6.91 -5.87
C LYS A 67 -3.97 6.42 -6.15
N ILE A 68 -3.82 5.15 -6.51
CA ILE A 68 -2.55 4.56 -6.92
C ILE A 68 -2.69 3.94 -8.31
N LYS A 69 -1.67 4.12 -9.14
CA LYS A 69 -1.58 3.46 -10.46
C LYS A 69 -0.76 2.18 -10.35
N PHE A 70 -1.39 1.03 -10.54
CA PHE A 70 -0.72 -0.25 -10.64
C PHE A 70 -0.05 -0.36 -11.99
N GLU A 71 1.28 -0.39 -12.02
CA GLU A 71 2.02 -0.51 -13.28
C GLU A 71 3.30 -1.27 -13.01
N VAL A 72 3.46 -2.40 -13.71
CA VAL A 72 4.63 -3.25 -13.58
C VAL A 72 5.78 -2.74 -14.44
N PRO A 73 7.06 -3.02 -14.08
CA PRO A 73 8.19 -2.65 -14.93
C PRO A 73 8.08 -3.21 -16.35
N LYS A 74 8.56 -2.45 -17.34
CA LYS A 74 8.60 -2.89 -18.75
C LYS A 74 9.34 -4.22 -18.86
N GLY A 75 8.79 -5.14 -19.66
CA GLY A 75 9.33 -6.49 -19.84
C GLY A 75 8.89 -7.50 -18.78
N THR A 76 8.09 -7.11 -17.80
CA THR A 76 7.46 -8.06 -16.86
C THR A 76 6.45 -8.92 -17.61
N LYS A 77 6.59 -10.25 -17.52
CA LYS A 77 5.61 -11.19 -18.05
C LYS A 77 4.34 -11.14 -17.21
N LEU A 78 3.19 -10.96 -17.87
CA LEU A 78 1.86 -10.98 -17.24
C LEU A 78 1.13 -12.30 -17.54
N PRO A 79 0.26 -12.80 -16.64
CA PRO A 79 0.01 -12.25 -15.31
C PRO A 79 1.20 -12.46 -14.38
N THR A 80 1.31 -11.61 -13.36
CA THR A 80 2.34 -11.71 -12.33
C THR A 80 1.75 -11.49 -10.95
N PHE A 81 2.47 -11.89 -9.90
CA PHE A 81 2.05 -11.69 -8.52
C PHE A 81 2.80 -10.53 -7.89
N ILE A 82 2.07 -9.68 -7.18
CA ILE A 82 2.61 -8.60 -6.39
C ILE A 82 2.09 -8.64 -4.96
N LEU A 83 2.75 -7.91 -4.08
CA LEU A 83 2.18 -7.47 -2.82
C LEU A 83 2.48 -5.99 -2.59
N LEU A 84 1.71 -5.38 -1.70
CA LEU A 84 1.94 -4.03 -1.23
C LEU A 84 2.48 -4.05 0.18
N ARG A 85 3.44 -3.16 0.44
CA ARG A 85 3.92 -2.83 1.79
C ARG A 85 3.64 -1.36 2.04
N THR A 86 2.98 -1.05 3.13
CA THR A 86 2.69 0.33 3.54
C THR A 86 3.23 0.60 4.93
N TRP A 87 3.73 1.82 5.13
CA TRP A 87 4.30 2.25 6.39
C TRP A 87 3.44 3.35 7.01
N GLY A 88 2.94 3.08 8.21
CA GLY A 88 2.35 4.06 9.11
C GLY A 88 3.44 4.68 9.98
N VAL A 89 3.36 5.99 10.16
CA VAL A 89 4.29 6.77 10.97
C VAL A 89 3.51 7.53 12.04
N SER A 90 4.18 7.74 13.17
CA SER A 90 3.73 8.63 14.24
C SER A 90 4.73 9.75 14.42
N ASP A 91 4.38 10.76 15.19
CA ASP A 91 5.23 11.91 15.55
C ASP A 91 6.59 11.49 16.16
N LYS A 92 6.69 10.26 16.70
CA LYS A 92 7.90 9.68 17.29
C LYS A 92 8.70 8.77 16.34
N GLY A 93 8.38 8.74 15.04
CA GLY A 93 9.05 7.92 14.03
C GLY A 93 8.23 6.72 13.52
N PRO A 94 8.81 5.91 12.62
CA PRO A 94 8.10 4.83 11.92
C PRO A 94 7.81 3.68 12.87
N GLN A 95 6.54 3.28 13.01
CA GLN A 95 6.18 2.22 13.96
C GLN A 95 5.05 1.29 13.50
N CYS A 96 4.67 1.29 12.21
CA CYS A 96 3.82 0.22 11.71
C CYS A 96 4.02 -0.11 10.24
N THR A 97 4.15 -1.40 9.93
CA THR A 97 4.19 -1.89 8.56
C THR A 97 3.03 -2.84 8.35
N ILE A 98 2.26 -2.64 7.28
CA ILE A 98 1.22 -3.58 6.83
C ILE A 98 1.63 -4.11 5.46
N VAL A 99 1.52 -5.43 5.30
CA VAL A 99 1.83 -6.13 4.05
C VAL A 99 0.56 -6.84 3.59
N THR A 100 0.17 -6.66 2.33
CA THR A 100 -1.00 -7.35 1.78
C THR A 100 -0.70 -8.82 1.54
N LYS A 101 -1.76 -9.63 1.40
CA LYS A 101 -1.61 -10.91 0.68
C LYS A 101 -1.14 -10.64 -0.75
N LYS A 102 -0.50 -11.64 -1.35
CA LYS A 102 -0.18 -11.59 -2.78
C LYS A 102 -1.45 -11.58 -3.61
N PHE A 103 -1.47 -10.79 -4.68
CA PHE A 103 -2.56 -10.73 -5.65
C PHE A 103 -2.00 -10.60 -7.07
N ARG A 104 -2.85 -10.87 -8.07
CA ARG A 104 -2.43 -10.89 -9.47
C ARG A 104 -2.51 -9.51 -10.10
N ILE A 105 -1.50 -9.15 -10.87
CA ILE A 105 -1.65 -8.18 -11.95
C ILE A 105 -1.87 -8.96 -13.24
N VAL A 106 -2.94 -8.63 -13.95
CA VAL A 106 -3.28 -9.16 -15.28
C VAL A 106 -3.04 -8.09 -16.35
N PRO A 107 -3.02 -8.46 -17.65
CA PRO A 107 -2.90 -7.50 -18.74
C PRO A 107 -3.89 -6.33 -18.66
#